data_AF-A0A371YMY8-F1
#
_entry.id   AF-A0A371YMY8-F1
#
_cell.length_a   1.000
_cell.length_b   1.000
_cell.length_c   1.000
_cell.angle_alpha   90.00
_cell.angle_beta   90.00
_cell.angle_gamma   90.00
#
_symmetry.space_group_name_H-M   'P 1'
#
loop_
_entity.id
_entity.type
_entity.pdbx_description
1 polymer ?
#
loop_
_entity_poly.entity_id
_entity_poly.type
_entity_poly.pdbx_seq_one_letter_code
_entity_poly.pdbx_strand_id
1 'polypeptide(L)'
;MITLLKVVGIELLILDEIQVIIERRSAKVVTGIADLFKDLINDTEIPIIFMGMPWSRYLVESNQQLARRISYRYTIPPFRISSKEDRDDYRRLLMCLSEAYGLFKKIKLEEITMSLRCFSATSGNLAATANLVRDAKMMSEMEDMKVDTDLFAEVLGSYGIDERNNAFLLPIDKLVLRELIVHSDWHFGYRANKNAIIDAEYVEFGVSKGNKVFCLAG
;
A
#
# COMPACT_ATOMS: atom_id res chain seq x y z
N MET A 1 0.37 28.96 17.26
CA MET A 1 0.31 28.12 16.05
C MET A 1 -0.18 28.92 14.85
N ILE A 2 -1.43 29.43 14.86
CA ILE A 2 -2.00 30.22 13.75
C ILE A 2 -1.09 31.39 13.33
N THR A 3 -0.58 32.18 14.29
CA THR A 3 0.36 33.27 14.01
C THR A 3 1.61 32.79 13.29
N LEU A 4 2.14 31.61 13.66
CA LEU A 4 3.33 31.05 13.03
C LEU A 4 3.02 30.60 11.59
N LEU A 5 1.90 29.90 11.38
CA LEU A 5 1.48 29.47 10.05
C LEU A 5 1.33 30.66 9.09
N LYS A 6 0.73 31.75 9.57
CA LYS A 6 0.55 32.99 8.80
C LYS A 6 1.86 33.73 8.55
N VAL A 7 2.72 33.87 9.57
CA VAL A 7 4.00 34.57 9.44
C VAL A 7 4.97 33.82 8.52
N VAL A 8 4.94 32.50 8.55
CA VAL A 8 5.76 31.66 7.65
C VAL A 8 5.21 31.66 6.22
N GLY A 9 3.96 32.05 6.01
CA GLY A 9 3.33 32.06 4.69
C GLY A 9 3.00 30.66 4.18
N ILE A 10 2.53 29.76 5.07
CA ILE A 10 2.14 28.42 4.67
C ILE A 10 0.87 28.48 3.83
N GLU A 11 0.88 27.85 2.67
CA GLU A 11 -0.24 27.78 1.73
C GLU A 11 -0.93 26.41 1.71
N LEU A 12 -0.30 25.39 2.28
CA LEU A 12 -0.83 24.02 2.36
C LEU A 12 -0.24 23.29 3.57
N LEU A 13 -1.09 22.62 4.34
CA LEU A 13 -0.66 21.74 5.42
C LEU A 13 -0.93 20.29 5.05
N ILE A 14 0.10 19.44 5.08
CA ILE A 14 -0.05 18.00 4.89
C ILE A 14 0.23 17.32 6.23
N LEU A 15 -0.74 16.56 6.71
CA LEU A 15 -0.67 15.78 7.95
C LEU A 15 -0.64 14.31 7.60
N ASP A 16 0.54 13.70 7.71
CA ASP A 16 0.72 12.28 7.51
C ASP A 16 0.44 11.49 8.79
N GLU A 17 0.18 10.19 8.66
CA GLU A 17 -0.09 9.27 9.76
C GLU A 17 -1.26 9.70 10.67
N ILE A 18 -2.30 10.34 10.10
CA ILE A 18 -3.41 10.89 10.90
C ILE A 18 -4.18 9.81 11.70
N GLN A 19 -4.07 8.54 11.29
CA GLN A 19 -4.60 7.39 12.04
C GLN A 19 -4.10 7.35 13.48
N VAL A 20 -2.88 7.83 13.78
CA VAL A 20 -2.31 7.82 15.13
C VAL A 20 -3.19 8.61 16.12
N ILE A 21 -3.90 9.62 15.62
CA ILE A 21 -4.85 10.42 16.42
C ILE A 21 -6.07 9.59 16.82
N ILE A 22 -6.50 8.67 15.95
CA ILE A 22 -7.68 7.83 16.12
C ILE A 22 -7.33 6.63 17.01
N GLU A 23 -6.18 6.04 16.76
CA GLU A 23 -5.66 4.90 17.49
C GLU A 23 -5.53 5.25 18.98
N ARG A 24 -6.08 4.39 19.84
CA ARG A 24 -6.04 4.53 21.32
C ARG A 24 -6.82 5.71 21.90
N ARG A 25 -7.63 6.44 21.12
CA ARG A 25 -8.51 7.50 21.64
C ARG A 25 -9.98 7.06 21.68
N SER A 26 -10.75 7.67 22.57
CA SER A 26 -12.21 7.50 22.59
C SER A 26 -12.86 8.37 21.51
N ALA A 27 -14.04 7.97 21.03
CA ALA A 27 -14.78 8.74 20.02
C ALA A 27 -14.97 10.21 20.41
N LYS A 28 -15.24 10.50 21.69
CA LYS A 28 -15.36 11.87 22.21
C LYS A 28 -14.09 12.70 22.01
N VAL A 29 -12.92 12.11 22.24
CA VAL A 29 -11.63 12.79 22.02
C VAL A 29 -11.39 13.02 20.53
N VAL A 30 -11.69 12.02 19.69
CA VAL A 30 -11.57 12.15 18.23
C VAL A 30 -12.45 13.29 17.70
N THR A 31 -13.71 13.39 18.14
CA THR A 31 -14.61 14.50 17.76
C THR A 31 -14.05 15.86 18.19
N GLY A 32 -13.52 15.98 19.41
CA GLY A 32 -12.90 17.24 19.87
C GLY A 32 -11.67 17.64 19.03
N ILE A 33 -10.89 16.67 18.58
CA ILE A 33 -9.75 16.93 17.68
C ILE A 33 -10.25 17.31 16.28
N ALA A 34 -11.32 16.69 15.79
CA ALA A 34 -11.96 17.09 14.53
C ALA A 34 -12.49 18.53 14.58
N ASP A 35 -13.05 18.97 15.72
CA ASP A 35 -13.42 20.37 15.94
C ASP A 35 -12.20 21.30 15.90
N LEU A 36 -11.07 20.91 16.51
CA LEU A 36 -9.84 21.70 16.45
C LEU A 36 -9.34 21.89 15.01
N PHE A 37 -9.37 20.84 14.19
CA PHE A 37 -8.98 20.95 12.78
C PHE A 37 -9.94 21.82 11.98
N LYS A 38 -11.24 21.73 12.27
CA LYS A 38 -12.25 22.61 11.67
C LYS A 38 -11.95 24.07 11.99
N ASP A 39 -11.70 24.40 13.25
CA ASP A 39 -11.39 25.77 13.67
C ASP A 39 -10.07 26.24 13.04
N LEU A 40 -9.05 25.37 12.98
CA LEU A 40 -7.79 25.67 12.33
C LEU A 40 -7.97 26.05 10.85
N ILE A 41 -8.75 25.29 10.09
CA ILE A 41 -9.04 25.58 8.67
C ILE A 41 -9.74 26.93 8.55
N ASN A 42 -10.73 27.22 9.40
CA ASN A 42 -11.49 28.47 9.34
C ASN A 42 -10.62 29.68 9.71
N ASP A 43 -9.77 29.57 10.74
CA ASP A 43 -8.99 30.71 11.24
C ASP A 43 -7.77 31.01 10.37
N THR A 44 -7.20 29.98 9.72
CA THR A 44 -6.01 30.12 8.88
C THR A 44 -6.34 30.35 7.42
N GLU A 45 -7.49 29.87 6.94
CA GLU A 45 -7.84 29.76 5.52
C GLU A 45 -6.84 28.89 4.72
N ILE A 46 -6.05 28.07 5.41
CA ILE A 46 -5.06 27.17 4.80
C ILE A 46 -5.73 25.81 4.54
N PRO A 47 -5.64 25.27 3.30
CA PRO A 47 -6.09 23.92 3.02
C PRO A 47 -5.24 22.89 3.78
N ILE A 48 -5.90 21.85 4.29
CA ILE A 48 -5.25 20.75 5.00
C ILE A 48 -5.52 19.44 4.25
N ILE A 49 -4.45 18.71 3.93
CA ILE A 49 -4.50 17.34 3.42
C ILE A 49 -4.23 16.39 4.59
N PHE A 50 -5.16 15.48 4.82
CA PHE A 50 -5.01 14.40 5.79
C PHE A 50 -4.62 13.13 5.05
N MET A 51 -3.44 12.59 5.35
CA MET A 51 -2.96 11.32 4.82
C MET A 51 -2.86 10.29 5.95
N GLY A 52 -3.16 9.04 5.60
CA GLY A 52 -3.13 7.97 6.57
C GLY A 52 -3.84 6.70 6.12
N MET A 53 -3.96 5.76 7.05
CA MET A 53 -4.65 4.48 6.85
C MET A 53 -6.15 4.67 6.59
N PRO A 54 -6.87 3.71 5.97
CA PRO A 54 -8.28 3.85 5.60
C PRO A 54 -9.20 4.33 6.73
N TRP A 55 -8.95 3.89 7.96
CA TRP A 55 -9.71 4.30 9.15
C TRP A 55 -9.50 5.76 9.55
N SER A 56 -8.57 6.48 8.94
CA SER A 56 -8.45 7.95 9.03
C SER A 56 -9.76 8.67 8.72
N ARG A 57 -10.63 8.04 7.90
CA ARG A 57 -11.99 8.50 7.62
C ARG A 57 -12.81 8.80 8.88
N TYR A 58 -12.59 8.06 9.97
CA TYR A 58 -13.36 8.24 11.21
C TYR A 58 -13.10 9.57 11.90
N LEU A 59 -11.90 10.15 11.79
CA LEU A 59 -11.64 11.51 12.28
C LEU A 59 -12.56 12.50 11.55
N VAL A 60 -12.57 12.42 10.22
CA VAL A 60 -13.35 13.31 9.37
C VAL A 60 -14.85 13.10 9.57
N GLU A 61 -15.31 11.85 9.67
CA GLU A 61 -16.72 11.49 9.83
C GLU A 61 -17.26 11.74 11.23
N SER A 62 -16.39 11.84 12.25
CA SER A 62 -16.79 12.19 13.61
C SER A 62 -17.35 13.61 13.73
N ASN A 63 -17.14 14.46 12.71
CA ASN A 63 -17.61 15.84 12.68
C ASN A 63 -18.08 16.24 11.29
N GLN A 64 -19.41 16.41 11.11
CA GLN A 64 -19.99 16.80 9.82
C GLN A 64 -19.47 18.14 9.27
N GLN A 65 -19.05 19.07 10.14
CA GLN A 65 -18.52 20.36 9.70
C GLN A 65 -17.13 20.18 9.09
N LEU A 66 -16.27 19.35 9.69
CA LEU A 66 -14.99 18.97 9.13
C LEU A 66 -15.17 18.18 7.83
N ALA A 67 -16.10 17.21 7.81
CA ALA A 67 -16.41 16.42 6.63
C ALA A 67 -16.80 17.25 5.40
N ARG A 68 -17.51 18.38 5.60
CA ARG A 68 -17.85 19.31 4.51
C ARG A 68 -16.65 20.08 3.96
N ARG A 69 -15.60 20.29 4.78
CA ARG A 69 -14.36 20.94 4.35
C ARG A 69 -13.40 19.96 3.67
N ILE A 70 -13.48 18.68 4.03
CA ILE A 70 -12.71 17.58 3.44
C ILE A 70 -13.64 16.79 2.51
N SER A 71 -14.09 17.46 1.45
CA SER A 71 -15.01 16.89 0.47
C SER A 71 -14.33 15.90 -0.47
N TYR A 72 -13.04 16.11 -0.77
CA TYR A 72 -12.26 15.20 -1.57
C TYR A 72 -11.62 14.12 -0.69
N ARG A 73 -11.91 12.86 -1.01
CA ARG A 73 -11.33 11.68 -0.35
C ARG A 73 -10.90 10.70 -1.41
N TYR A 74 -9.64 10.32 -1.39
CA TYR A 74 -9.08 9.38 -2.35
C TYR A 74 -8.30 8.31 -1.60
N THR A 75 -8.61 7.06 -1.91
CA THR A 75 -7.87 5.91 -1.41
C THR A 75 -6.98 5.41 -2.53
N ILE A 76 -5.70 5.20 -2.24
CA ILE A 76 -4.77 4.53 -3.16
C ILE A 76 -4.92 3.03 -2.92
N PRO A 77 -5.59 2.27 -3.81
CA PRO A 77 -5.73 0.83 -3.62
C PRO A 77 -4.40 0.12 -3.95
N PRO A 78 -4.12 -1.05 -3.34
CA PRO A 78 -3.13 -1.97 -3.85
C PRO A 78 -3.44 -2.38 -5.30
N PHE A 79 -2.42 -2.86 -5.98
CA PHE A 79 -2.59 -3.43 -7.31
C PHE A 79 -3.36 -4.74 -7.23
N ARG A 80 -4.13 -5.02 -8.28
CA ARG A 80 -4.96 -6.21 -8.42
C ARG A 80 -4.45 -7.10 -9.55
N ILE A 81 -5.03 -8.28 -9.70
CA ILE A 81 -4.66 -9.27 -10.72
C ILE A 81 -5.87 -9.94 -11.39
N SER A 82 -7.07 -9.74 -10.87
CA SER A 82 -8.30 -10.41 -11.27
C SER A 82 -8.69 -10.09 -12.71
N SER A 83 -8.66 -8.83 -13.13
CA SER A 83 -8.93 -8.44 -14.52
C SER A 83 -7.67 -8.32 -15.38
N LYS A 84 -7.84 -8.26 -16.70
CA LYS A 84 -6.71 -7.99 -17.62
C LYS A 84 -6.14 -6.59 -17.41
N GLU A 85 -7.00 -5.62 -17.17
CA GLU A 85 -6.59 -4.23 -16.94
C GLU A 85 -5.74 -4.11 -15.68
N ASP A 86 -6.15 -4.76 -14.58
CA ASP A 86 -5.37 -4.78 -13.33
C ASP A 86 -3.97 -5.38 -13.55
N ARG A 87 -3.89 -6.47 -14.32
CA ARG A 87 -2.60 -7.09 -14.68
C ARG A 87 -1.75 -6.15 -15.52
N ASP A 88 -2.33 -5.46 -16.47
CA ASP A 88 -1.61 -4.51 -17.32
C ASP A 88 -1.14 -3.29 -16.50
N ASP A 89 -1.92 -2.82 -15.52
CA ASP A 89 -1.51 -1.76 -14.59
C ASP A 89 -0.36 -2.18 -13.67
N TYR A 90 -0.41 -3.39 -13.11
CA TYR A 90 0.70 -3.89 -12.30
C TYR A 90 1.98 -4.09 -13.13
N ARG A 91 1.85 -4.54 -14.38
CA ARG A 91 2.98 -4.64 -15.31
C ARG A 91 3.56 -3.27 -15.66
N ARG A 92 2.72 -2.24 -15.80
CA ARG A 92 3.17 -0.84 -15.98
C ARG A 92 3.96 -0.35 -14.76
N LEU A 93 3.50 -0.64 -13.54
CA LEU A 93 4.27 -0.33 -12.33
C LEU A 93 5.67 -0.98 -12.40
N LEU A 94 5.73 -2.28 -12.70
CA LEU A 94 7.01 -3.01 -12.76
C LEU A 94 7.94 -2.46 -13.84
N MET A 95 7.40 -2.05 -15.00
CA MET A 95 8.14 -1.36 -16.04
C MET A 95 8.72 -0.03 -15.53
N CYS A 96 7.90 0.81 -14.89
CA CYS A 96 8.34 2.09 -14.32
C CYS A 96 9.41 1.89 -13.22
N LEU A 97 9.25 0.90 -12.36
CA LEU A 97 10.26 0.56 -11.34
C LEU A 97 11.56 0.06 -11.99
N SER A 98 11.45 -0.81 -13.01
CA SER A 98 12.61 -1.31 -13.74
C SER A 98 13.38 -0.19 -14.44
N GLU A 99 12.69 0.80 -15.01
CA GLU A 99 13.31 2.00 -15.59
C GLU A 99 13.96 2.87 -14.51
N ALA A 100 13.24 3.17 -13.42
CA ALA A 100 13.74 4.01 -12.33
C ALA A 100 15.00 3.45 -11.67
N TYR A 101 15.10 2.13 -11.51
CA TYR A 101 16.28 1.45 -10.95
C TYR A 101 17.32 1.04 -12.01
N GLY A 102 17.11 1.36 -13.29
CA GLY A 102 18.04 1.03 -14.37
C GLY A 102 18.18 -0.48 -14.65
N LEU A 103 17.14 -1.25 -14.35
CA LEU A 103 17.08 -2.71 -14.53
C LEU A 103 16.50 -3.14 -15.89
N PHE A 104 15.85 -2.24 -16.63
CA PHE A 104 15.12 -2.56 -17.87
C PHE A 104 15.97 -3.21 -18.97
N LYS A 105 17.30 -3.00 -18.97
CA LYS A 105 18.24 -3.67 -19.88
C LYS A 105 18.70 -5.05 -19.39
N LYS A 106 18.56 -5.32 -18.09
CA LYS A 106 19.01 -6.55 -17.43
C LYS A 106 17.89 -7.58 -17.35
N ILE A 107 16.68 -7.14 -16.98
CA ILE A 107 15.50 -7.98 -16.84
C ILE A 107 14.22 -7.21 -17.22
N LYS A 108 13.29 -7.91 -17.86
CA LYS A 108 11.94 -7.39 -18.13
C LYS A 108 10.98 -7.83 -17.03
N LEU A 109 10.77 -6.97 -16.04
CA LEU A 109 9.88 -7.27 -14.90
C LEU A 109 8.41 -7.29 -15.33
N GLU A 110 8.08 -6.56 -16.37
CA GLU A 110 6.76 -6.46 -16.98
C GLU A 110 6.39 -7.69 -17.85
N GLU A 111 7.31 -8.63 -18.07
CA GLU A 111 6.98 -9.90 -18.70
C GLU A 111 6.01 -10.71 -17.84
N ILE A 112 5.10 -11.45 -18.48
CA ILE A 112 3.94 -12.04 -17.79
C ILE A 112 4.39 -12.93 -16.61
N THR A 113 5.32 -13.84 -16.86
CA THR A 113 5.82 -14.76 -15.83
C THR A 113 6.50 -14.03 -14.67
N MET A 114 7.34 -13.02 -14.92
CA MET A 114 7.96 -12.24 -13.84
C MET A 114 6.93 -11.42 -13.06
N SER A 115 6.01 -10.78 -13.76
CA SER A 115 4.98 -9.97 -13.10
C SER A 115 4.09 -10.81 -12.17
N LEU A 116 3.74 -12.04 -12.54
CA LEU A 116 2.98 -12.95 -11.67
C LEU A 116 3.79 -13.40 -10.45
N ARG A 117 5.10 -13.62 -10.59
CA ARG A 117 5.98 -13.97 -9.46
C ARG A 117 6.14 -12.81 -8.48
N CYS A 118 6.38 -11.60 -9.00
CA CYS A 118 6.41 -10.38 -8.19
C CYS A 118 5.07 -10.18 -7.46
N PHE A 119 3.94 -10.32 -8.16
CA PHE A 119 2.63 -10.19 -7.53
C PHE A 119 2.40 -11.25 -6.45
N SER A 120 2.77 -12.51 -6.70
CA SER A 120 2.68 -13.60 -5.71
C SER A 120 3.47 -13.27 -4.45
N ALA A 121 4.67 -12.71 -4.61
CA ALA A 121 5.55 -12.34 -3.50
C ALA A 121 5.03 -11.14 -2.69
N THR A 122 4.31 -10.20 -3.33
CA THR A 122 4.00 -8.90 -2.70
C THR A 122 2.51 -8.65 -2.51
N SER A 123 1.64 -9.54 -3.02
CA SER A 123 0.17 -9.38 -3.02
C SER A 123 -0.30 -8.02 -3.56
N GLY A 124 0.38 -7.50 -4.59
CA GLY A 124 0.08 -6.20 -5.18
C GLY A 124 0.35 -4.97 -4.30
N ASN A 125 0.97 -5.13 -3.13
CA ASN A 125 1.35 -4.00 -2.27
C ASN A 125 2.49 -3.19 -2.90
N LEU A 126 2.25 -1.90 -3.14
CA LEU A 126 3.21 -0.99 -3.80
C LEU A 126 4.56 -0.93 -3.09
N ALA A 127 4.56 -0.75 -1.76
CA ALA A 127 5.79 -0.64 -0.99
C ALA A 127 6.59 -1.95 -1.02
N ALA A 128 5.93 -3.09 -0.86
CA ALA A 128 6.56 -4.40 -0.96
C ALA A 128 7.12 -4.66 -2.36
N THR A 129 6.38 -4.33 -3.42
CA THR A 129 6.87 -4.42 -4.80
C THR A 129 8.07 -3.51 -5.05
N ALA A 130 8.01 -2.25 -4.63
CA ALA A 130 9.12 -1.31 -4.80
C ALA A 130 10.37 -1.76 -4.01
N ASN A 131 10.20 -2.25 -2.79
CA ASN A 131 11.28 -2.79 -1.98
C ASN A 131 11.90 -4.03 -2.62
N LEU A 132 11.10 -4.98 -3.11
CA LEU A 132 11.61 -6.17 -3.82
C LEU A 132 12.51 -5.79 -5.02
N VAL A 133 12.09 -4.82 -5.83
CA VAL A 133 12.89 -4.36 -6.98
C VAL A 133 14.15 -3.60 -6.54
N ARG A 134 14.02 -2.71 -5.55
CA ARG A 134 15.14 -1.97 -4.97
C ARG A 134 16.18 -2.91 -4.39
N ASP A 135 15.75 -3.89 -3.63
CA ASP A 135 16.64 -4.78 -2.88
C ASP A 135 17.33 -5.77 -3.82
N ALA A 136 16.67 -6.19 -4.90
CA ALA A 136 17.34 -6.88 -6.01
C ALA A 136 18.43 -6.00 -6.66
N LYS A 137 18.15 -4.72 -6.93
CA LYS A 137 19.15 -3.80 -7.46
C LYS A 137 20.34 -3.64 -6.52
N MET A 138 20.09 -3.45 -5.23
CA MET A 138 21.13 -3.28 -4.20
C MET A 138 21.98 -4.55 -4.06
N MET A 139 21.35 -5.73 -3.93
CA MET A 139 22.03 -7.01 -3.82
C MET A 139 22.90 -7.31 -5.04
N SER A 140 22.40 -7.04 -6.26
CA SER A 140 23.18 -7.15 -7.50
C SER A 140 24.45 -6.31 -7.48
N GLU A 141 24.41 -5.09 -6.94
CA GLU A 141 25.58 -4.22 -6.87
C GLU A 141 26.55 -4.61 -5.76
N MET A 142 26.03 -5.05 -4.61
CA MET A 142 26.86 -5.43 -3.46
C MET A 142 27.60 -6.75 -3.68
N GLU A 143 26.96 -7.70 -4.34
CA GLU A 143 27.47 -9.07 -4.51
C GLU A 143 27.95 -9.36 -5.95
N ASP A 144 27.96 -8.34 -6.82
CA ASP A 144 28.28 -8.45 -8.25
C ASP A 144 27.46 -9.54 -8.97
N MET A 145 26.21 -9.71 -8.55
CA MET A 145 25.29 -10.71 -9.12
C MET A 145 24.58 -10.17 -10.35
N LYS A 146 24.33 -11.07 -11.30
CA LYS A 146 23.47 -10.77 -12.45
C LYS A 146 22.03 -10.57 -11.98
N VAL A 147 21.33 -9.60 -12.57
CA VAL A 147 19.90 -9.38 -12.30
C VAL A 147 19.08 -10.32 -13.18
N ASP A 148 18.67 -11.44 -12.62
CA ASP A 148 17.76 -12.42 -13.21
C ASP A 148 16.80 -12.97 -12.13
N THR A 149 16.00 -13.99 -12.48
CA THR A 149 14.99 -14.58 -11.58
C THR A 149 15.61 -15.12 -10.29
N ASP A 150 16.82 -15.67 -10.34
CA ASP A 150 17.46 -16.31 -9.18
C ASP A 150 17.86 -15.26 -8.14
N LEU A 151 18.33 -14.08 -8.59
CA LEU A 151 18.56 -12.95 -7.68
C LEU A 151 17.29 -12.53 -6.91
N PHE A 152 16.13 -12.51 -7.57
CA PHE A 152 14.87 -12.21 -6.87
C PHE A 152 14.48 -13.32 -5.88
N ALA A 153 14.85 -14.57 -6.16
CA ALA A 153 14.69 -15.66 -5.20
C ALA A 153 15.57 -15.45 -3.96
N GLU A 154 16.84 -15.05 -4.13
CA GLU A 154 17.75 -14.72 -3.03
C GLU A 154 17.24 -13.54 -2.18
N VAL A 155 16.70 -12.50 -2.82
CA VAL A 155 16.07 -11.38 -2.09
C VAL A 155 14.91 -11.86 -1.23
N LEU A 156 14.03 -12.72 -1.74
CA LEU A 156 12.97 -13.30 -0.90
C LEU A 156 13.53 -14.19 0.23
N GLY A 157 14.61 -14.92 -0.04
CA GLY A 157 15.35 -15.66 0.99
C GLY A 157 15.85 -14.75 2.11
N SER A 158 16.36 -13.56 1.77
CA SER A 158 16.81 -12.56 2.74
C SER A 158 15.67 -11.97 3.58
N TYR A 159 14.43 -11.99 3.07
CA TYR A 159 13.24 -11.64 3.83
C TYR A 159 12.75 -12.78 4.74
N GLY A 160 13.44 -13.92 4.75
CA GLY A 160 13.09 -15.11 5.54
C GLY A 160 12.05 -16.02 4.87
N ILE A 161 11.80 -15.87 3.57
CA ILE A 161 10.91 -16.77 2.82
C ILE A 161 11.69 -18.03 2.42
N ASP A 162 11.20 -19.19 2.85
CA ASP A 162 11.83 -20.47 2.51
C ASP A 162 11.61 -20.85 1.03
N GLU A 163 12.47 -21.72 0.50
CA GLU A 163 12.44 -22.14 -0.91
C GLU A 163 11.09 -22.73 -1.36
N ARG A 164 10.34 -23.40 -0.46
CA ARG A 164 9.05 -24.02 -0.81
C ARG A 164 7.94 -23.00 -0.99
N ASN A 165 8.10 -21.82 -0.39
CA ASN A 165 7.16 -20.70 -0.50
C ASN A 165 7.71 -19.57 -1.39
N ASN A 166 8.91 -19.73 -1.95
CA ASN A 166 9.55 -18.70 -2.76
C ASN A 166 8.91 -18.63 -4.15
N ALA A 167 8.22 -17.52 -4.39
CA ALA A 167 7.51 -17.28 -5.64
C ALA A 167 8.42 -17.24 -6.88
N PHE A 168 9.74 -17.10 -6.74
CA PHE A 168 10.68 -17.12 -7.87
C PHE A 168 11.21 -18.53 -8.19
N LEU A 169 11.18 -19.45 -7.22
CA LEU A 169 11.61 -20.84 -7.39
C LEU A 169 10.47 -21.79 -7.77
N LEU A 170 9.24 -21.47 -7.35
CA LEU A 170 8.08 -22.31 -7.61
C LEU A 170 7.78 -22.46 -9.12
N PRO A 171 7.30 -23.63 -9.58
CA PRO A 171 6.67 -23.74 -10.89
C PRO A 171 5.51 -22.75 -11.03
N ILE A 172 5.32 -22.18 -12.22
CA ILE A 172 4.29 -21.15 -12.42
C ILE A 172 2.90 -21.64 -12.01
N ASP A 173 2.59 -22.91 -12.25
CA ASP A 173 1.29 -23.51 -11.92
C ASP A 173 1.09 -23.83 -10.44
N LYS A 174 2.07 -23.49 -9.60
CA LYS A 174 2.02 -23.58 -8.14
C LYS A 174 1.98 -22.22 -7.46
N LEU A 175 2.01 -21.12 -8.23
CA LEU A 175 1.87 -19.78 -7.66
C LEU A 175 0.45 -19.58 -7.13
N VAL A 176 0.38 -18.94 -5.96
CA VAL A 176 -0.84 -18.40 -5.38
C VAL A 176 -0.71 -16.88 -5.35
N LEU A 177 -1.70 -16.19 -5.90
CA LEU A 177 -1.76 -14.74 -5.98
C LEU A 177 -2.87 -14.27 -5.04
N ARG A 178 -2.54 -13.44 -4.06
CA ARG A 178 -3.50 -12.91 -3.10
C ARG A 178 -3.88 -11.49 -3.49
N GLU A 179 -5.14 -11.27 -3.82
CA GLU A 179 -5.69 -9.95 -4.14
C GLU A 179 -6.51 -9.43 -2.97
N LEU A 180 -6.22 -8.20 -2.54
CA LEU A 180 -6.98 -7.55 -1.47
C LEU A 180 -8.39 -7.17 -1.96
N ILE A 181 -9.41 -7.62 -1.24
CA ILE A 181 -10.81 -7.24 -1.48
C ILE A 181 -11.31 -6.26 -0.43
N VAL A 182 -11.03 -6.54 0.84
CA VAL A 182 -11.43 -5.70 1.96
C VAL A 182 -10.18 -5.20 2.66
N HIS A 183 -9.99 -3.88 2.68
CA HIS A 183 -8.91 -3.27 3.45
C HIS A 183 -9.09 -3.56 4.94
N SER A 184 -7.98 -3.66 5.66
CA SER A 184 -8.04 -3.65 7.11
C SER A 184 -8.72 -2.36 7.59
N ASP A 185 -9.54 -2.49 8.63
CA ASP A 185 -10.30 -1.39 9.20
C ASP A 185 -10.13 -1.35 10.72
N TRP A 186 -10.71 -0.34 11.36
CA TRP A 186 -10.55 -0.12 12.78
C TRP A 186 -11.88 -0.27 13.52
N HIS A 187 -11.96 -1.23 14.45
CA HIS A 187 -13.12 -1.39 15.31
C HIS A 187 -13.02 -0.42 16.50
N PHE A 188 -13.98 0.51 16.63
CA PHE A 188 -14.12 1.32 17.85
C PHE A 188 -14.81 0.52 18.95
N GLY A 189 -14.08 0.20 20.01
CA GLY A 189 -14.67 -0.36 21.21
C GLY A 189 -15.44 0.70 22.02
N TYR A 190 -16.38 0.24 22.85
CA TYR A 190 -17.14 1.11 23.77
C TYR A 190 -16.27 1.77 24.88
N ARG A 191 -14.99 1.39 25.02
CA ARG A 191 -14.02 1.97 25.98
C ARG A 191 -12.67 2.20 25.28
N ALA A 192 -11.98 3.28 25.64
CA ALA A 192 -10.58 3.48 25.26
C ALA A 192 -9.78 2.24 25.72
N ASN A 193 -9.01 1.60 24.83
CA ASN A 193 -8.32 0.30 24.97
C ASN A 193 -9.10 -0.99 24.60
N LYS A 194 -10.30 -0.91 24.01
CA LYS A 194 -10.94 -2.07 23.36
C LYS A 194 -11.07 -1.92 21.85
N ASN A 195 -10.15 -1.17 21.24
CA ASN A 195 -10.08 -1.03 19.80
C ASN A 195 -9.16 -2.11 19.23
N ALA A 196 -9.60 -2.77 18.15
CA ALA A 196 -8.82 -3.79 17.46
C ALA A 196 -8.84 -3.50 15.95
N ILE A 197 -7.74 -3.86 15.28
CA ILE A 197 -7.66 -3.88 13.83
C ILE A 197 -8.55 -5.03 13.35
N ILE A 198 -9.40 -4.74 12.37
CA ILE A 198 -10.12 -5.73 11.57
C ILE A 198 -9.17 -6.15 10.46
N ASP A 199 -8.92 -7.45 10.36
CA ASP A 199 -8.00 -7.98 9.37
C ASP A 199 -8.50 -7.75 7.93
N ALA A 200 -7.54 -7.62 7.03
CA ALA A 200 -7.81 -7.52 5.60
C ALA A 200 -8.27 -8.86 5.02
N GLU A 201 -9.23 -8.82 4.10
CA GLU A 201 -9.71 -10.00 3.39
C GLU A 201 -9.14 -10.08 1.97
N TYR A 202 -8.77 -11.28 1.56
CA TYR A 202 -8.13 -11.56 0.28
C TYR A 202 -8.88 -12.67 -0.45
N VAL A 203 -8.91 -12.59 -1.78
CA VAL A 203 -9.19 -13.76 -2.63
C VAL A 203 -7.90 -14.27 -3.24
N GLU A 204 -7.83 -15.58 -3.38
CA GLU A 204 -6.68 -16.26 -3.94
C GLU A 204 -6.94 -16.66 -5.40
N PHE A 205 -5.93 -16.47 -6.22
CA PHE A 205 -5.92 -16.89 -7.62
C PHE A 205 -4.74 -17.82 -7.88
N GLY A 206 -5.00 -18.83 -8.70
CA GLY A 206 -4.01 -19.74 -9.23
C GLY A 206 -3.55 -19.29 -10.61
N VAL A 207 -2.40 -19.79 -11.02
CA VAL A 207 -1.87 -19.59 -12.36
C VAL A 207 -1.78 -20.93 -13.06
N SER A 208 -2.10 -20.97 -14.35
CA SER A 208 -1.89 -22.15 -15.19
C SER A 208 -0.51 -22.15 -15.83
N LYS A 209 -0.06 -23.29 -16.36
CA LYS A 209 1.21 -23.37 -17.12
C LYS A 209 1.28 -22.41 -18.32
N GLY A 210 0.13 -22.01 -18.86
CA GLY A 210 0.02 -21.01 -19.93
C GLY A 210 -0.11 -19.56 -19.43
N ASN A 211 0.29 -19.26 -18.20
CA ASN A 211 0.19 -17.95 -17.54
C ASN A 211 -1.24 -17.37 -17.42
N LYS A 212 -2.29 -18.20 -17.56
CA LYS A 212 -3.67 -17.75 -17.30
C LYS A 212 -3.95 -17.77 -15.81
N VAL A 213 -4.43 -16.66 -15.29
CA VAL A 213 -4.90 -16.48 -13.90
C VAL A 213 -6.35 -16.99 -13.80
N PHE A 214 -6.66 -17.76 -12.76
CA PHE A 214 -8.01 -18.25 -12.46
C PHE A 214 -8.27 -18.19 -10.95
N CYS A 215 -9.51 -17.93 -10.57
CA CYS A 215 -9.89 -17.88 -9.15
C CYS A 215 -9.76 -19.27 -8.51
N LEU A 216 -9.06 -19.37 -7.39
CA LEU A 216 -9.14 -20.52 -6.49
C LEU A 216 -10.35 -20.21 -5.61
N ALA A 217 -11.47 -20.90 -5.85
CA ALA A 217 -12.71 -20.61 -5.13
C ALA A 217 -12.44 -20.49 -3.61
N GLY A 218 -12.90 -19.37 -3.03
CA GLY A 218 -12.89 -19.13 -1.59
C GLY A 218 -13.86 -20.04 -0.85
#